data_AF-A0A0S9D6U5-F1
#
_entry.id   AF-A0A0S9D6U5-F1
#
_cell.length_a   1.000
_cell.length_b   1.000
_cell.length_c   1.000
_cell.angle_alpha   90.00
_cell.angle_beta   90.00
_cell.angle_gamma   90.00
#
_symmetry.space_group_name_H-M   'P 1'
#
loop_
_entity.id
_entity.type
_entity.pdbx_description
1 polymer ?
#
loop_
_entity_poly.entity_id
_entity_poly.type
_entity_poly.pdbx_seq_one_letter_code
_entity_poly.pdbx_strand_id
1 'polypeptide(L)'
;MTTAERQEQTPTRARLGSWPTPLEPAPRLSAALGLNPDDLWIKHDDLSGLGGGGNKVRKLEWTAGTALARGADVLVTTGAAQSNHARLTAAAGAKLGVGVDVVLVLTVTDGTVVVLERFRLVGLAPAKAGQHR
;
A
#
# COMPACT_ATOMS: atom_id res chain seq x y z
N MET A 1 -23.45 22.01 7.98
CA MET A 1 -22.17 21.26 8.00
C MET A 1 -21.06 22.29 7.83
N THR A 2 -20.47 22.71 8.94
CA THR A 2 -19.47 23.79 8.97
C THR A 2 -18.12 23.27 8.49
N THR A 3 -17.37 24.15 7.84
CA THR A 3 -16.01 23.97 7.32
C THR A 3 -15.07 23.60 8.47
N ALA A 4 -15.04 22.33 8.85
CA ALA A 4 -14.19 21.84 9.92
C ALA A 4 -12.72 22.03 9.52
N GLU A 5 -12.08 22.94 10.24
CA GLU A 5 -10.66 23.11 10.49
C GLU A 5 -9.79 22.05 9.80
N ARG A 6 -9.16 22.44 8.67
CA ARG A 6 -8.01 21.70 8.16
C ARG A 6 -6.89 21.87 9.18
N GLN A 7 -6.81 20.98 10.17
CA GLN A 7 -5.64 20.88 11.02
C GLN A 7 -4.44 20.53 10.13
N GLU A 8 -3.52 21.48 9.94
CA GLU A 8 -2.20 21.28 9.37
C GLU A 8 -1.37 20.41 10.34
N GLN A 9 -1.66 19.11 10.33
CA GLN A 9 -0.93 18.14 11.11
C GLN A 9 0.28 17.65 10.30
N THR A 10 1.45 17.64 10.93
CA THR A 10 2.64 17.02 10.34
C THR A 10 2.37 15.56 9.98
N PRO A 11 2.59 15.15 8.73
CA PRO A 11 2.32 13.77 8.31
C PRO A 11 3.17 12.80 9.12
N THR A 12 2.54 11.76 9.67
CA THR A 12 3.21 10.73 10.47
C THR A 12 3.51 9.52 9.60
N ARG A 13 4.75 9.01 9.69
CA ARG A 13 5.22 7.88 8.88
C ARG A 13 5.11 6.56 9.64
N ALA A 14 4.26 5.64 9.18
CA ALA A 14 4.32 4.24 9.56
C ALA A 14 5.47 3.54 8.81
N ARG A 15 6.20 2.61 9.44
CA ARG A 15 7.26 1.82 8.80
C ARG A 15 6.65 0.58 8.14
N LEU A 16 6.32 0.68 6.85
CA LEU A 16 5.68 -0.39 6.09
C LEU A 16 6.65 -1.10 5.16
N GLY A 17 7.48 -0.36 4.43
CA GLY A 17 8.39 -0.89 3.43
C GLY A 17 9.85 -1.02 3.89
N SER A 18 10.62 -1.75 3.09
CA SER A 18 12.09 -1.85 3.21
C SER A 18 12.73 -0.82 2.27
N TRP A 19 13.58 0.05 2.81
CA TRP A 19 14.18 1.17 2.07
C TRP A 19 15.69 1.28 2.34
N PRO A 20 16.49 1.81 1.39
CA PRO A 20 16.11 2.12 0.00
C PRO A 20 15.89 0.85 -0.82
N THR A 21 14.96 0.89 -1.78
CA THR A 21 14.86 -0.17 -2.79
C THR A 21 15.98 -0.01 -3.84
N PRO A 22 16.44 -1.07 -4.51
CA PRO A 22 17.53 -1.00 -5.49
C PRO A 22 17.25 -0.08 -6.69
N LEU A 23 18.34 0.31 -7.36
CA LEU A 23 18.39 0.84 -8.72
C LEU A 23 19.19 -0.17 -9.56
N GLU A 24 18.61 -0.71 -10.62
CA GLU A 24 19.28 -1.69 -11.49
C GLU A 24 19.50 -1.11 -12.88
N PRO A 25 20.71 -1.20 -13.44
CA PRO A 25 20.96 -0.78 -14.81
C PRO A 25 20.27 -1.74 -15.78
N ALA A 26 19.70 -1.22 -16.87
CA ALA A 26 19.00 -2.01 -17.87
C ALA A 26 19.67 -1.95 -19.26
N PRO A 27 20.96 -2.33 -19.40
CA PRO A 27 21.76 -2.06 -20.59
C PRO A 27 21.21 -2.74 -21.86
N ARG A 28 20.66 -3.96 -21.72
CA ARG A 28 20.02 -4.68 -22.84
C ARG A 28 18.76 -3.97 -23.35
N LEU A 29 17.95 -3.42 -22.44
CA LEU A 29 16.75 -2.66 -22.80
C LEU A 29 17.14 -1.29 -23.36
N SER A 30 18.16 -0.65 -22.78
CA SER A 30 18.71 0.61 -23.29
C SER A 30 19.13 0.48 -24.76
N ALA A 31 19.93 -0.55 -25.07
CA ALA A 31 20.36 -0.85 -26.43
C ALA A 31 19.17 -1.16 -27.38
N ALA A 32 18.18 -1.93 -26.91
CA ALA A 32 16.99 -2.25 -27.69
C ALA A 32 16.12 -1.02 -28.03
N LEU A 33 16.21 0.05 -27.23
CA LEU A 33 15.52 1.33 -27.44
C LEU A 33 16.38 2.35 -28.22
N GLY A 34 17.61 2.00 -28.63
CA GLY A 34 18.52 2.91 -29.34
C GLY A 34 19.20 3.95 -28.45
N LEU A 35 19.26 3.73 -27.13
CA LEU A 35 19.92 4.59 -26.15
C LEU A 35 21.35 4.09 -25.84
N ASN A 36 22.17 4.90 -25.16
CA ASN A 36 23.47 4.43 -24.67
C ASN A 36 23.28 3.40 -23.53
N PRO A 37 24.23 2.47 -23.32
CA PRO A 37 24.08 1.41 -22.31
C PRO A 37 23.77 1.89 -20.88
N ASP A 38 24.20 3.09 -20.50
CA ASP A 38 24.05 3.64 -19.15
C ASP A 38 22.86 4.61 -18.98
N ASP A 39 22.08 4.84 -20.05
CA ASP A 39 21.00 5.84 -20.06
C ASP A 39 19.74 5.36 -19.32
N LEU A 40 19.58 4.05 -19.09
CA LEU A 40 18.36 3.47 -18.53
C LEU A 40 18.60 2.67 -17.24
N TRP A 41 17.84 3.05 -16.21
CA TRP A 41 17.86 2.43 -14.89
C TRP A 41 16.43 2.14 -14.43
N ILE A 42 16.25 1.03 -13.69
CA ILE A 42 14.98 0.61 -13.12
C ILE A 42 15.01 0.81 -11.61
N LYS A 43 14.01 1.52 -11.10
CA LYS A 43 13.77 1.69 -9.66
C LYS A 43 12.88 0.56 -9.14
N HIS A 44 13.46 -0.38 -8.39
CA HIS A 44 12.77 -1.61 -7.93
C HIS A 44 11.81 -1.41 -6.75
N ASP A 45 10.79 -0.58 -6.91
CA ASP A 45 9.78 -0.37 -5.87
C ASP A 45 8.87 -1.60 -5.62
N ASP A 46 8.86 -2.55 -6.54
CA ASP A 46 8.33 -3.90 -6.37
C ASP A 46 9.03 -4.67 -5.24
N LEU A 47 10.30 -4.37 -4.95
CA LEU A 47 11.07 -5.00 -3.86
C LEU A 47 10.92 -4.29 -2.51
N SER A 48 9.84 -3.53 -2.29
CA SER A 48 9.58 -2.84 -1.02
C SER A 48 9.07 -3.73 0.12
N GLY A 49 8.89 -5.04 -0.14
CA GLY A 49 8.65 -6.08 0.86
C GLY A 49 7.20 -6.27 1.30
N LEU A 50 6.48 -5.21 1.68
CA LEU A 50 5.11 -5.33 2.19
C LEU A 50 4.18 -5.95 1.13
N GLY A 51 3.59 -7.12 1.43
CA GLY A 51 2.53 -7.70 0.60
C GLY A 51 2.88 -7.82 -0.88
N GLY A 52 4.13 -8.20 -1.21
CA GLY A 52 4.62 -8.27 -2.59
C GLY A 52 5.06 -6.93 -3.20
N GLY A 53 5.18 -5.89 -2.36
CA GLY A 53 5.71 -4.57 -2.71
C GLY A 53 4.91 -3.77 -3.73
N GLY A 54 5.55 -2.75 -4.27
CA GLY A 54 5.01 -1.80 -5.24
C GLY A 54 5.06 -0.34 -4.78
N ASN A 55 4.90 0.56 -5.74
CA ASN A 55 5.01 2.02 -5.51
C ASN A 55 4.07 2.57 -4.44
N LYS A 56 2.90 1.96 -4.22
CA LYS A 56 1.89 2.47 -3.27
C LYS A 56 2.31 2.31 -1.81
N VAL A 57 3.28 1.45 -1.50
CA VAL A 57 3.79 1.30 -0.13
C VAL A 57 4.31 2.63 0.41
N ARG A 58 5.04 3.41 -0.41
CA ARG A 58 5.59 4.73 -0.02
C ARG A 58 4.50 5.70 0.43
N LYS A 59 3.43 5.82 -0.34
CA LYS A 59 2.29 6.69 -0.01
C LYS A 59 1.58 6.17 1.23
N LEU A 60 1.38 4.86 1.31
CA LEU A 60 0.64 4.22 2.38
C LEU A 60 1.30 4.42 3.75
N GLU A 61 2.64 4.49 3.82
CA GLU A 61 3.36 4.79 5.06
C GLU A 61 2.86 6.09 5.72
N TRP A 62 2.66 7.13 4.92
CA TRP A 62 2.23 8.43 5.42
C TRP A 62 0.73 8.50 5.67
N THR A 63 -0.08 7.95 4.76
CA THR A 63 -1.54 7.99 4.92
C THR A 63 -2.01 7.12 6.08
N ALA A 64 -1.47 5.90 6.21
CA ALA A 64 -1.78 5.02 7.33
C ALA A 64 -1.21 5.57 8.64
N GLY A 65 0.06 6.01 8.66
CA GLY A 65 0.67 6.58 9.86
C GLY A 65 -0.10 7.80 10.39
N THR A 66 -0.54 8.69 9.50
CA THR A 66 -1.36 9.85 9.88
C THR A 66 -2.76 9.44 10.36
N ALA A 67 -3.38 8.43 9.76
CA ALA A 67 -4.68 7.92 10.22
C ALA A 67 -4.57 7.32 11.64
N LEU A 68 -3.53 6.52 11.89
CA LEU A 68 -3.26 5.95 13.23
C LEU A 68 -3.00 7.03 14.28
N ALA A 69 -2.24 8.07 13.92
CA ALA A 69 -1.99 9.20 14.82
C ALA A 69 -3.28 9.95 15.21
N ARG A 70 -4.35 9.83 14.41
CA ARG A 70 -5.69 10.37 14.68
C ARG A 70 -6.61 9.39 15.41
N GLY A 71 -6.10 8.23 15.82
CA GLY A 71 -6.87 7.20 16.52
C GLY A 71 -7.74 6.34 15.60
N ALA A 72 -7.48 6.31 14.29
CA ALA A 72 -8.19 5.39 13.40
C ALA A 72 -7.86 3.93 13.74
N ASP A 73 -8.88 3.08 13.80
CA ASP A 73 -8.81 1.65 14.09
C ASP A 73 -9.13 0.78 12.85
N VAL A 74 -9.59 1.40 11.76
CA VAL A 74 -9.90 0.74 10.48
C VAL A 74 -9.36 1.57 9.31
N LEU A 75 -8.68 0.93 8.36
CA LEU A 75 -8.34 1.50 7.06
C LEU A 75 -9.39 1.12 6.02
N VAL A 76 -9.91 2.09 5.27
CA VAL A 76 -10.89 1.84 4.20
C VAL A 76 -10.28 2.17 2.85
N THR A 77 -10.39 1.27 1.87
CA THR A 77 -9.93 1.51 0.51
C THR A 77 -10.84 0.88 -0.54
N THR A 78 -10.65 1.27 -1.79
CA THR A 78 -11.36 0.75 -2.95
C THR A 78 -10.39 0.42 -4.08
N GLY A 79 -10.77 -0.49 -4.97
CA GLY A 79 -10.01 -0.79 -6.17
C GLY A 79 -10.71 -1.79 -7.09
N ALA A 80 -10.12 -2.03 -8.26
CA ALA A 80 -10.54 -3.12 -9.14
C ALA A 80 -10.21 -4.50 -8.54
N ALA A 81 -10.76 -5.58 -9.10
CA ALA A 81 -10.54 -6.96 -8.65
C ALA A 81 -9.08 -7.32 -8.36
N GLN A 82 -8.14 -6.90 -9.20
CA GLN A 82 -6.71 -7.18 -9.07
C GLN A 82 -5.91 -5.97 -8.54
N SER A 83 -6.53 -5.14 -7.71
CA SER A 83 -5.91 -3.92 -7.22
C SER A 83 -4.72 -4.21 -6.29
N ASN A 84 -3.51 -3.88 -6.76
CA ASN A 84 -2.32 -3.82 -5.93
C ASN A 84 -2.50 -2.89 -4.72
N HIS A 85 -3.29 -1.81 -4.84
CA HIS A 85 -3.54 -0.91 -3.71
C HIS A 85 -4.34 -1.61 -2.61
N ALA A 86 -5.42 -2.30 -2.99
CA ALA A 86 -6.28 -3.01 -2.06
C ALA A 86 -5.48 -4.06 -1.28
N ARG A 87 -4.69 -4.87 -2.00
CA ARG A 87 -3.77 -5.86 -1.41
C ARG A 87 -2.79 -5.22 -0.42
N LEU A 88 -2.15 -4.11 -0.80
CA LEU A 88 -1.18 -3.43 0.05
C LEU A 88 -1.81 -2.78 1.29
N THR A 89 -3.01 -2.22 1.17
CA THR A 89 -3.77 -1.66 2.32
C THR A 89 -4.17 -2.76 3.29
N ALA A 90 -4.64 -3.91 2.79
CA ALA A 90 -4.91 -5.09 3.60
C ALA A 90 -3.65 -5.57 4.35
N ALA A 91 -2.52 -5.70 3.66
CA ALA A 91 -1.25 -6.09 4.27
C ALA A 91 -0.77 -5.05 5.32
N ALA A 92 -0.96 -3.75 5.05
CA ALA A 92 -0.60 -2.70 6.00
C ALA A 92 -1.45 -2.76 7.27
N GLY A 93 -2.77 -2.93 7.15
CA GLY A 93 -3.64 -3.05 8.33
C GLY A 93 -3.29 -4.26 9.18
N ALA A 94 -3.03 -5.41 8.55
CA ALA A 94 -2.53 -6.60 9.26
C ALA A 94 -1.20 -6.34 9.99
N LYS A 95 -0.24 -5.68 9.35
CA LYS A 95 1.06 -5.33 9.97
C LYS A 95 0.93 -4.32 11.11
N LEU A 96 -0.02 -3.38 11.00
CA LEU A 96 -0.23 -2.30 11.97
C LEU A 96 -1.22 -2.68 13.08
N GLY A 97 -1.86 -3.85 13.01
CA GLY A 97 -2.82 -4.31 14.01
C GLY A 97 -4.16 -3.58 13.98
N VAL A 98 -4.56 -3.05 12.82
CA VAL A 98 -5.85 -2.36 12.62
C VAL A 98 -6.76 -3.12 11.65
N GLY A 99 -8.06 -2.87 11.74
CA GLY A 99 -9.02 -3.41 10.80
C GLY A 99 -8.82 -2.86 9.39
N VAL A 100 -9.30 -3.58 8.38
CA VAL A 100 -9.34 -3.10 7.00
C VAL A 100 -10.68 -3.44 6.37
N ASP A 101 -11.28 -2.46 5.71
CA ASP A 101 -12.39 -2.64 4.79
C ASP A 101 -11.94 -2.36 3.36
N VAL A 102 -12.17 -3.31 2.46
CA VAL A 102 -11.88 -3.19 1.03
C VAL A 102 -13.18 -3.28 0.24
N VAL A 103 -13.40 -2.33 -0.65
CA VAL A 103 -14.49 -2.37 -1.66
C VAL A 103 -13.91 -2.63 -3.03
N LEU A 104 -14.15 -3.83 -3.57
CA LEU A 104 -13.72 -4.19 -4.91
C LEU A 104 -14.81 -3.90 -5.94
N VAL A 105 -14.45 -3.14 -6.98
CA VAL A 105 -15.32 -2.80 -8.09
C VAL A 105 -14.98 -3.72 -9.25
N LEU A 106 -15.94 -4.52 -9.69
CA LEU A 106 -15.80 -5.38 -10.86
C LEU A 106 -16.65 -4.84 -11.98
N THR A 107 -15.99 -4.53 -13.08
CA THR A 107 -16.66 -4.18 -14.34
C THR A 107 -16.81 -5.46 -15.15
N VAL A 108 -18.05 -5.87 -15.39
CA VAL A 108 -18.35 -6.91 -16.37
C VAL A 108 -18.48 -6.24 -17.75
N THR A 109 -18.13 -6.98 -18.80
CA THR A 109 -17.94 -6.52 -20.19
C THR A 109 -19.16 -5.81 -20.83
N ASP A 110 -20.30 -5.80 -20.16
CA ASP A 110 -21.57 -5.19 -20.56
C ASP A 110 -21.91 -3.89 -19.80
N GLY A 111 -20.97 -3.34 -19.03
CA GLY A 111 -21.18 -2.09 -18.28
C GLY A 111 -21.87 -2.28 -16.93
N THR A 112 -22.15 -3.54 -16.55
CA THR A 112 -22.63 -3.88 -15.22
C THR A 112 -21.48 -3.71 -14.22
N VAL A 113 -21.64 -2.77 -13.28
CA VAL A 113 -20.76 -2.65 -12.12
C VAL A 113 -21.28 -3.59 -11.04
N VAL A 114 -20.55 -4.67 -10.79
CA VAL A 114 -20.81 -5.58 -9.67
C VAL A 114 -19.85 -5.21 -8.53
N VAL A 115 -20.39 -4.76 -7.40
CA VAL A 115 -19.61 -4.59 -6.17
C VAL A 115 -19.58 -5.95 -5.49
N LEU A 116 -18.52 -6.72 -5.73
CA LEU A 116 -18.32 -8.01 -5.06
C LEU A 116 -17.54 -7.75 -3.78
N GLU A 117 -18.30 -7.67 -2.70
CA GLU A 117 -17.88 -7.97 -1.34
C GLU A 117 -17.07 -6.91 -0.58
N ARG A 118 -17.52 -6.67 0.66
CA ARG A 118 -16.76 -5.97 1.70
C ARG A 118 -15.95 -7.02 2.46
N PHE A 119 -14.65 -7.05 2.24
CA PHE A 119 -13.76 -7.88 3.04
C PHE A 119 -13.35 -7.12 4.29
N ARG A 120 -13.84 -7.56 5.46
CA ARG A 120 -13.36 -7.06 6.75
C ARG A 120 -12.24 -7.97 7.24
N LEU A 121 -11.00 -7.50 7.11
CA LEU A 121 -9.86 -8.12 7.79
C LEU A 121 -9.78 -7.51 9.18
N VAL A 122 -10.15 -8.28 10.21
CA VAL A 122 -9.87 -7.91 11.59
C VAL A 122 -8.43 -8.30 11.88
N GLY A 123 -7.61 -7.33 12.32
CA GLY A 123 -6.21 -7.57 12.61
C GLY A 123 -6.03 -8.80 13.50
N LEU A 124 -5.25 -9.78 13.03
CA LEU A 124 -4.70 -10.80 13.91
C LEU A 124 -3.86 -10.02 14.94
N ALA A 125 -4.30 -9.98 16.20
CA ALA A 125 -3.51 -9.41 17.26
C ALA A 125 -2.10 -10.02 17.18
N PRO A 126 -1.02 -9.22 17.24
CA PRO A 126 0.32 -9.77 17.22
C PRO A 126 0.40 -10.84 18.31
N ALA A 127 0.82 -12.05 17.93
CA ALA A 127 1.05 -13.13 18.90
C ALA A 127 1.96 -12.53 20.00
N LYS A 128 1.49 -12.55 21.25
CA LYS A 128 2.29 -12.06 22.37
C LYS A 128 3.63 -12.80 22.30
N ALA A 129 4.71 -12.06 22.04
CA ALA A 129 6.05 -12.62 22.10
C ALA A 129 6.21 -13.23 23.49
N GLY A 130 6.36 -14.55 23.55
CA GLY A 130 6.52 -15.28 24.79
C GLY A 130 7.68 -14.68 25.58
N GLN A 131 7.39 -14.26 26.81
CA GLN A 131 8.40 -14.10 27.85
C GLN A 131 9.02 -15.48 28.10
N HIS A 132 10.08 -15.82 27.37
CA HIS A 132 11.00 -16.85 27.81
C HIS A 132 12.11 -16.15 28.60
N ARG A 133 12.03 -16.35 29.92
CA ARG A 133 13.12 -16.14 30.87
C ARG A 133 14.24 -17.14 30.61
#